data_AF-A0A2U2X7Y4-F1
#
_entry.id   AF-A0A2U2X7Y4-F1
#
_cell.length_a   1.000
_cell.length_b   1.000
_cell.length_c   1.000
_cell.angle_alpha   90.00
_cell.angle_beta   90.00
_cell.angle_gamma   90.00
#
_symmetry.space_group_name_H-M   'P 1'
#
loop_
_entity.id
_entity.type
_entity.pdbx_description
1 polymer ?
#
loop_
_entity_poly.entity_id
_entity_poly.type
_entity_poly.pdbx_seq_one_letter_code
_entity_poly.pdbx_strand_id
1 'polypeptide(L)'
;MATETIALIVTVIIFLITTILNNLNIIDDRKKRWYVEIIINSNLEKIDCFFKLALEKFKTHKKNLTSNHENVDNEYLIDKAKSTKEINDLQNKFQFEIIPIFKSYDNHIAKDLSNILERFRDYYTDNIGIETIKTAADITDELEEIKSSFYKRLYKPVTNSLYNNLNLEKLLLWVLLVIFIVLFLIK
;
A
#
# COMPACT_ATOMS: atom_id res chain seq x y z
N MET A 1 -46.43 -22.46 24.53
CA MET A 1 -46.77 -21.77 23.27
C MET A 1 -45.99 -20.47 23.07
N ALA A 2 -46.04 -19.47 23.97
CA ALA A 2 -45.34 -18.19 23.73
C ALA A 2 -43.80 -18.31 23.62
N THR A 3 -43.16 -19.18 24.41
CA THR A 3 -41.70 -19.36 24.45
C THR A 3 -41.13 -20.00 23.18
N GLU A 4 -41.83 -20.97 22.59
CA GLU A 4 -41.43 -21.62 21.32
C GLU A 4 -41.50 -20.64 20.16
N THR A 5 -42.54 -19.80 20.10
CA THR A 5 -42.69 -18.77 19.06
C THR A 5 -41.59 -17.71 19.18
N ILE A 6 -41.25 -17.27 20.39
CA ILE A 6 -40.16 -16.31 20.61
C ILE A 6 -38.81 -16.92 20.24
N ALA A 7 -38.55 -18.17 20.63
CA ALA A 7 -37.31 -18.87 20.25
C ALA A 7 -37.15 -18.98 18.73
N LEU A 8 -38.24 -19.22 18.00
CA LEU A 8 -38.24 -19.31 16.55
C LEU A 8 -37.95 -17.95 15.90
N ILE A 9 -38.57 -16.87 16.39
CA ILE A 9 -38.29 -15.49 15.94
C ILE A 9 -36.82 -15.13 16.15
N VAL A 10 -36.26 -15.43 17.33
CA VAL A 10 -34.85 -15.18 17.65
C VAL A 10 -33.92 -15.95 16.71
N THR A 11 -34.22 -17.22 16.45
CA THR A 11 -33.42 -18.05 15.55
C THR A 11 -33.41 -17.50 14.12
N VAL A 12 -34.56 -17.01 13.63
CA VAL A 12 -34.67 -16.36 12.32
C VAL A 12 -33.86 -15.07 12.27
N ILE A 13 -33.90 -14.24 13.32
CA ILE A 13 -33.12 -13.00 13.40
C ILE A 13 -31.62 -13.31 13.37
N ILE A 14 -31.15 -14.26 14.19
CA ILE A 14 -29.75 -14.66 14.21
C ILE A 14 -29.32 -15.13 12.82
N PHE A 15 -30.11 -16.01 12.19
CA PHE A 15 -29.83 -16.52 10.85
C PHE A 15 -29.69 -15.41 9.80
N LEU A 16 -30.64 -14.47 9.77
CA LEU A 16 -30.61 -13.32 8.85
C LEU A 16 -29.36 -12.47 9.06
N ILE A 17 -29.02 -12.16 10.32
CA ILE A 17 -27.83 -11.37 10.63
C ILE A 17 -26.56 -12.10 10.20
N THR A 18 -26.39 -13.38 10.55
CA THR A 18 -25.23 -14.16 10.10
C THR A 18 -25.13 -14.25 8.59
N THR A 19 -26.25 -14.36 7.88
CA THR A 19 -26.28 -14.41 6.42
C THR A 19 -25.81 -13.08 5.82
N ILE A 20 -26.30 -11.96 6.35
CA ILE A 20 -25.89 -10.62 5.90
C ILE A 20 -24.38 -10.41 6.14
N LEU A 21 -23.88 -10.73 7.34
CA LEU A 21 -22.45 -10.63 7.62
C LEU A 21 -21.60 -11.49 6.70
N ASN A 22 -21.99 -12.75 6.49
CA ASN A 22 -21.25 -13.67 5.64
C ASN A 22 -21.19 -13.13 4.20
N ASN A 23 -22.30 -12.62 3.68
CA ASN A 23 -22.33 -11.98 2.36
C ASN A 23 -21.42 -10.74 2.29
N LEU A 24 -21.40 -9.90 3.32
CA LEU A 24 -20.49 -8.75 3.38
C LEU A 24 -19.02 -9.19 3.37
N ASN A 25 -18.67 -10.23 4.15
CA ASN A 25 -17.32 -10.81 4.17
C ASN A 25 -16.92 -11.35 2.80
N ILE A 26 -17.80 -12.11 2.14
CA ILE A 26 -17.56 -12.65 0.80
C ILE A 26 -17.31 -11.54 -0.21
N ILE A 27 -18.06 -10.43 -0.14
CA ILE A 27 -17.87 -9.27 -1.01
C ILE A 27 -16.52 -8.61 -0.75
N ASP A 28 -16.14 -8.40 0.50
CA ASP A 28 -14.87 -7.78 0.87
C ASP A 28 -13.68 -8.66 0.46
N ASP A 29 -13.76 -9.97 0.69
CA ASP A 29 -12.75 -10.94 0.26
C ASP A 29 -12.62 -11.01 -1.26
N ARG A 30 -13.75 -10.91 -1.99
CA ARG A 30 -13.72 -10.84 -3.45
C ARG A 30 -13.03 -9.57 -3.93
N LYS A 31 -13.30 -8.42 -3.29
CA LYS A 31 -12.62 -7.15 -3.62
C LYS A 31 -11.12 -7.21 -3.33
N LYS A 32 -10.71 -7.80 -2.20
CA LYS A 32 -9.29 -8.00 -1.85
C LYS A 32 -8.60 -8.92 -2.85
N ARG A 33 -9.20 -10.07 -3.17
CA ARG A 33 -8.66 -10.99 -4.20
C ARG A 33 -8.53 -10.30 -5.55
N TRP A 34 -9.56 -9.61 -6.01
CA TRP A 34 -9.54 -8.89 -7.27
C TRP A 34 -8.43 -7.82 -7.30
N TYR A 35 -8.25 -7.07 -6.21
CA TYR A 35 -7.15 -6.11 -6.10
C TYR A 35 -5.78 -6.79 -6.21
N VAL A 36 -5.55 -7.87 -5.48
CA VAL A 36 -4.26 -8.58 -5.54
C VAL A 36 -4.03 -9.22 -6.91
N GLU A 37 -5.00 -9.98 -7.41
CA GLU A 37 -4.85 -10.76 -8.64
C GLU A 37 -4.82 -9.89 -9.89
N ILE A 38 -5.66 -8.85 -9.95
CA ILE A 38 -5.85 -8.08 -11.19
C ILE A 38 -5.03 -6.79 -11.15
N ILE A 39 -5.00 -6.07 -10.04
CA ILE A 39 -4.29 -4.79 -9.97
C ILE A 39 -2.81 -4.99 -9.67
N ILE A 40 -2.48 -5.75 -8.62
CA ILE A 40 -1.09 -5.96 -8.20
C ILE A 40 -0.37 -6.91 -9.15
N ASN A 41 -0.82 -8.16 -9.27
CA ASN A 41 -0.05 -9.19 -9.96
C ASN A 41 0.16 -8.85 -11.45
N SER A 42 -0.84 -8.27 -12.11
CA SER A 42 -0.72 -7.83 -13.51
C SER A 42 0.29 -6.71 -13.75
N ASN A 43 0.69 -5.98 -12.69
CA ASN A 43 1.63 -4.87 -12.78
C ASN A 43 2.93 -5.13 -12.00
N LEU A 44 3.06 -6.28 -11.35
CA LEU A 44 4.19 -6.60 -10.48
C LEU A 44 5.52 -6.56 -11.24
N GLU A 45 5.56 -7.12 -12.44
CA GLU A 45 6.75 -7.10 -13.30
C GLU A 45 7.22 -5.67 -13.63
N LYS A 46 6.28 -4.75 -13.88
CA LYS A 46 6.60 -3.34 -14.16
C LYS A 46 7.15 -2.63 -12.91
N ILE A 47 6.57 -2.93 -11.75
CA ILE A 47 7.03 -2.41 -10.45
C ILE A 47 8.45 -2.91 -10.17
N ASP A 48 8.69 -4.21 -10.32
CA ASP A 48 10.00 -4.84 -10.12
C ASP A 48 11.05 -4.25 -11.08
N CYS A 49 10.68 -4.11 -12.36
CA CYS A 49 11.55 -3.55 -13.39
C CYS A 49 11.94 -2.09 -13.08
N PHE A 50 10.99 -1.26 -12.64
CA PHE A 50 11.26 0.11 -12.22
C PHE A 50 12.30 0.17 -11.11
N PHE A 51 12.07 -0.56 -10.00
CA PHE A 51 12.99 -0.50 -8.85
C PHE A 51 14.36 -1.08 -9.20
N LYS A 52 14.41 -2.18 -9.95
CA LYS A 52 15.68 -2.76 -10.42
C LYS A 52 16.47 -1.75 -11.26
N LEU A 53 15.83 -1.15 -12.25
CA LEU A 53 16.47 -0.17 -13.14
C LEU A 53 16.92 1.07 -12.37
N ALA A 54 16.11 1.57 -11.44
CA ALA A 54 16.45 2.73 -10.62
C ALA A 54 17.68 2.46 -9.75
N LEU A 55 17.76 1.29 -9.10
CA LEU A 55 18.91 0.89 -8.28
C LEU A 55 20.18 0.66 -9.12
N GLU A 56 20.06 0.05 -10.30
CA GLU A 56 21.19 -0.11 -11.22
C GLU A 56 21.73 1.25 -11.71
N LYS A 57 20.82 2.18 -12.04
CA LYS A 57 21.18 3.57 -12.37
C LYS A 57 21.85 4.27 -11.20
N PHE A 58 21.32 4.11 -9.98
CA PHE A 58 21.93 4.68 -8.78
C PHE A 58 23.41 4.29 -8.66
N LYS A 59 23.68 2.98 -8.69
CA LYS A 59 25.04 2.44 -8.56
C LYS A 59 25.96 2.97 -9.65
N THR A 60 25.46 3.02 -10.88
CA THR A 60 26.21 3.52 -12.05
C THR A 60 26.52 5.01 -11.91
N HIS A 61 25.52 5.84 -11.62
CA HIS A 61 25.70 7.28 -11.48
C HIS A 61 26.61 7.61 -10.30
N LYS A 62 26.41 6.99 -9.13
CA LYS A 62 27.28 7.17 -7.96
C LYS A 62 28.72 6.84 -8.30
N LYS A 63 28.97 5.68 -8.93
CA LYS A 63 30.31 5.28 -9.36
C LYS A 63 30.93 6.28 -10.32
N ASN A 64 30.19 6.75 -11.33
CA ASN A 64 30.69 7.71 -12.31
C ASN A 64 31.03 9.04 -11.65
N LEU A 65 30.15 9.53 -10.78
CA LEU A 65 30.37 10.78 -10.04
C LEU A 65 31.58 10.67 -9.12
N THR A 66 31.77 9.56 -8.40
CA THR A 66 32.92 9.37 -7.51
C THR A 66 34.24 9.07 -8.22
N SER A 67 34.20 8.47 -9.42
CA SER A 67 35.41 8.06 -10.15
C SER A 67 35.93 9.16 -11.07
N ASN A 68 35.02 9.97 -11.63
CA ASN A 68 35.37 10.99 -12.61
C ASN A 68 35.66 12.35 -11.97
N HIS A 69 35.20 12.56 -10.73
CA HIS A 69 35.30 13.85 -10.05
C HIS A 69 35.93 13.67 -8.67
N GLU A 70 37.06 14.34 -8.43
CA GLU A 70 37.70 14.39 -7.11
C GLU A 70 37.11 15.48 -6.20
N ASN A 71 36.54 16.53 -6.81
CA ASN A 71 36.01 17.71 -6.13
C ASN A 71 34.69 18.15 -6.76
N VAL A 72 33.93 18.98 -6.03
CA VAL A 72 32.68 19.57 -6.53
C VAL A 72 33.02 20.75 -7.45
N ASP A 73 33.11 20.48 -8.75
CA ASP A 73 33.31 21.49 -9.80
C ASP A 73 32.08 21.64 -10.71
N ASN A 74 32.19 22.50 -11.74
CA ASN A 74 31.07 22.72 -12.67
C ASN A 74 30.71 21.48 -13.49
N GLU A 75 31.68 20.64 -13.86
CA GLU A 75 31.44 19.44 -14.65
C GLU A 75 30.71 18.39 -13.81
N TYR A 76 31.15 18.21 -12.57
CA TYR A 76 30.48 17.42 -11.54
C TYR A 76 29.02 17.84 -11.36
N LEU A 77 28.76 19.14 -11.19
CA LEU A 77 27.39 19.65 -10.99
C LEU A 77 26.50 19.38 -12.21
N ILE A 78 27.05 19.49 -13.42
CA ILE A 78 26.34 19.16 -14.67
C ILE A 78 26.00 17.66 -14.71
N ASP A 79 26.96 16.78 -14.38
CA ASP A 79 26.74 15.33 -14.41
C ASP A 79 25.79 14.85 -13.30
N LYS A 80 25.85 15.46 -12.12
CA LYS A 80 24.87 15.23 -11.05
C LYS A 80 23.48 15.66 -11.49
N ALA A 81 23.36 16.81 -12.15
CA ALA A 81 22.08 17.30 -12.66
C ALA A 81 21.50 16.38 -13.75
N LYS A 82 22.34 15.86 -14.67
CA LYS A 82 21.92 14.84 -15.65
C LYS A 82 21.40 13.58 -14.95
N SER A 83 22.16 13.05 -14.00
CA SER A 83 21.78 11.85 -13.24
C SER A 83 20.48 12.03 -12.47
N THR A 84 20.28 13.23 -11.88
CA THR A 84 19.05 13.63 -11.18
C THR A 84 17.87 13.72 -12.15
N LYS A 85 18.08 14.29 -13.34
CA LYS A 85 17.04 14.36 -14.36
C LYS A 85 16.60 12.96 -14.82
N GLU A 86 17.55 12.05 -15.01
CA GLU A 86 17.23 10.68 -15.45
C GLU A 86 16.36 9.93 -14.44
N ILE A 87 16.63 10.03 -13.13
CA ILE A 87 15.78 9.40 -12.12
C ILE A 87 14.40 10.07 -12.05
N ASN A 88 14.33 11.39 -12.23
CA ASN A 88 13.06 12.12 -12.27
C ASN A 88 12.20 11.67 -13.46
N ASP A 89 12.79 11.57 -14.65
CA ASP A 89 12.11 11.12 -15.87
C ASP A 89 11.62 9.66 -15.73
N LEU A 90 12.46 8.79 -15.14
CA LEU A 90 12.11 7.41 -14.85
C LEU A 90 10.93 7.30 -13.87
N GLN A 91 10.97 8.03 -12.74
CA GLN A 91 9.87 8.06 -11.78
C GLN A 91 8.60 8.63 -12.42
N ASN A 92 8.69 9.75 -13.13
CA ASN A 92 7.52 10.40 -13.72
C ASN A 92 6.80 9.46 -14.70
N LYS A 93 7.56 8.73 -15.52
CA LYS A 93 7.01 7.71 -16.42
C LYS A 93 6.31 6.60 -15.63
N PHE A 94 6.98 6.03 -14.63
CA PHE A 94 6.40 4.99 -13.78
C PHE A 94 5.13 5.49 -13.06
N GLN A 95 5.17 6.69 -12.50
CA GLN A 95 4.07 7.31 -11.78
C GLN A 95 2.87 7.54 -12.70
N PHE A 96 3.10 7.99 -13.94
CA PHE A 96 2.04 8.17 -14.92
C PHE A 96 1.40 6.84 -15.36
N GLU A 97 2.19 5.78 -15.51
CA GLU A 97 1.69 4.48 -15.97
C GLU A 97 1.00 3.68 -14.86
N ILE A 98 1.52 3.73 -13.64
CA ILE A 98 1.17 2.78 -12.56
C ILE A 98 0.24 3.40 -11.53
N ILE A 99 0.47 4.64 -11.08
CA ILE A 99 -0.33 5.24 -10.01
C ILE A 99 -1.81 5.41 -10.39
N PRO A 100 -2.19 5.80 -11.63
CA PRO A 100 -3.60 5.87 -12.01
C PRO A 100 -4.37 4.56 -11.85
N ILE A 101 -3.71 3.41 -12.04
CA ILE A 101 -4.32 2.09 -11.86
C ILE A 101 -4.72 1.91 -10.39
N PHE A 102 -3.81 2.21 -9.46
CA PHE A 102 -4.11 2.15 -8.03
C PHE A 102 -5.13 3.20 -7.60
N LYS A 103 -5.08 4.40 -8.21
CA LYS A 103 -6.00 5.51 -7.93
C LYS A 103 -7.43 5.17 -8.30
N SER A 104 -7.62 4.44 -9.41
CA SER A 104 -8.94 3.98 -9.85
C SER A 104 -9.62 3.05 -8.85
N TYR A 105 -8.82 2.42 -7.98
CA TYR A 105 -9.29 1.48 -6.97
C TYR A 105 -9.38 2.10 -5.57
N ASP A 106 -8.31 2.78 -5.12
CA ASP A 106 -8.26 3.48 -3.83
C ASP A 106 -7.31 4.69 -3.89
N ASN A 107 -7.88 5.89 -3.76
CA ASN A 107 -7.12 7.15 -3.77
C ASN A 107 -6.09 7.25 -2.63
N HIS A 108 -6.37 6.68 -1.45
CA HIS A 108 -5.45 6.71 -0.32
C HIS A 108 -4.24 5.82 -0.57
N ILE A 109 -4.44 4.64 -1.18
CA ILE A 109 -3.33 3.77 -1.59
C ILE A 109 -2.47 4.50 -2.62
N ALA A 110 -3.07 5.08 -3.65
CA ALA A 110 -2.34 5.80 -4.69
C ALA A 110 -1.51 6.97 -4.15
N LYS A 111 -2.06 7.73 -3.19
CA LYS A 111 -1.36 8.82 -2.52
C LYS A 111 -0.15 8.31 -1.74
N ASP A 112 -0.33 7.25 -0.95
CA ASP A 112 0.77 6.70 -0.16
C ASP A 112 1.87 6.09 -1.03
N LEU A 113 1.51 5.40 -2.12
CA LEU A 113 2.48 4.92 -3.11
C LEU A 113 3.26 6.07 -3.75
N SER A 114 2.58 7.17 -4.10
CA SER A 114 3.23 8.37 -4.65
C SER A 114 4.22 8.98 -3.66
N ASN A 115 3.83 9.13 -2.39
CA ASN A 115 4.71 9.65 -1.34
C ASN A 115 5.95 8.77 -1.14
N ILE A 116 5.80 7.44 -1.22
CA ILE A 116 6.94 6.51 -1.09
C ILE A 116 7.88 6.66 -2.30
N LEU A 117 7.36 6.84 -3.51
CA LEU A 117 8.18 7.09 -4.71
C LEU A 117 8.93 8.41 -4.61
N GLU A 118 8.26 9.47 -4.16
CA GLU A 118 8.92 10.77 -3.90
C GLU A 118 10.05 10.61 -2.89
N ARG A 119 9.81 9.91 -1.77
CA ARG A 119 10.85 9.62 -0.77
C ARG A 119 12.01 8.82 -1.38
N PHE A 120 11.73 7.86 -2.25
CA PHE A 120 12.76 7.06 -2.93
C PHE A 120 13.65 7.95 -3.80
N ARG A 121 13.06 8.82 -4.62
CA ARG A 121 13.79 9.75 -5.48
C ARG A 121 14.56 10.79 -4.68
N ASP A 122 13.94 11.40 -3.67
CA ASP A 122 14.60 12.43 -2.87
C ASP A 122 15.84 11.82 -2.18
N TYR A 123 15.71 10.63 -1.58
CA TYR A 123 16.84 9.92 -1.00
C TYR A 123 17.91 9.55 -2.04
N TYR A 124 17.50 9.13 -3.24
CA TYR A 124 18.42 8.89 -4.35
C TYR A 124 19.21 10.15 -4.70
N THR A 125 18.53 11.28 -4.93
CA THR A 125 19.13 12.52 -5.44
C THR A 125 20.04 13.19 -4.41
N ASP A 126 19.68 13.09 -3.14
CA ASP A 126 20.46 13.64 -2.03
C ASP A 126 21.77 12.87 -1.81
N ASN A 127 21.80 11.59 -2.17
CA ASN A 127 22.91 10.69 -1.82
C ASN A 127 23.76 10.23 -3.03
N ILE A 128 23.39 10.63 -4.25
CA ILE A 128 24.11 10.24 -5.47
C ILE A 128 25.49 10.92 -5.61
N GLY A 129 25.68 12.06 -4.92
CA GLY A 129 26.84 12.93 -5.09
C GLY A 129 28.09 12.51 -4.32
N ILE A 130 29.25 13.09 -4.64
CA ILE A 130 30.51 12.83 -3.91
C ILE A 130 30.53 13.46 -2.53
N GLU A 131 29.72 14.49 -2.27
CA GLU A 131 29.56 15.14 -0.97
C GLU A 131 28.93 14.24 0.11
N THR A 132 28.32 13.12 -0.30
CA THR A 132 27.67 12.20 0.62
C THR A 132 28.69 11.31 1.32
N ILE A 133 28.72 11.36 2.66
CA ILE A 133 29.64 10.58 3.51
C ILE A 133 29.27 9.09 3.55
N LYS A 134 27.98 8.75 3.38
CA LYS A 134 27.50 7.36 3.36
C LYS A 134 28.08 6.58 2.18
N THR A 135 28.38 5.30 2.40
CA THR A 135 28.87 4.43 1.34
C THR A 135 27.76 4.10 0.34
N ALA A 136 28.15 3.71 -0.89
CA ALA A 136 27.17 3.28 -1.89
C ALA A 136 26.34 2.06 -1.44
N ALA A 137 26.91 1.20 -0.58
CA ALA A 137 26.21 0.06 -0.01
C ALA A 137 25.10 0.52 0.96
N ASP A 138 25.45 1.37 1.94
CA ASP A 138 24.48 1.88 2.92
C ASP A 138 23.30 2.60 2.25
N ILE A 139 23.60 3.40 1.21
CA ILE A 139 22.55 4.13 0.47
C ILE A 139 21.67 3.14 -0.31
N THR A 140 22.27 2.10 -0.91
CA THR A 140 21.51 1.07 -1.63
C THR A 140 20.58 0.31 -0.69
N ASP A 141 21.04 -0.04 0.51
CA ASP A 141 20.24 -0.75 1.51
C ASP A 141 19.02 0.07 1.93
N GLU A 142 19.19 1.38 2.14
CA GLU A 142 18.07 2.27 2.47
C GLU A 142 17.10 2.45 1.29
N LEU A 143 17.59 2.51 0.05
CA LEU A 143 16.73 2.51 -1.14
C LEU A 143 15.91 1.21 -1.26
N GLU A 144 16.51 0.05 -0.95
CA GLU A 144 15.82 -1.24 -0.86
C GLU A 144 14.79 -1.26 0.27
N GLU A 145 15.05 -0.61 1.41
CA GLU A 145 14.07 -0.46 2.48
C GLU A 145 12.86 0.41 2.07
N ILE A 146 13.11 1.50 1.34
CA ILE A 146 12.04 2.34 0.79
C ILE A 146 11.21 1.55 -0.23
N LYS A 147 11.86 0.78 -1.10
CA LYS A 147 11.20 -0.17 -2.00
C LYS A 147 10.37 -1.20 -1.22
N SER A 148 10.90 -1.79 -0.15
CA SER A 148 10.15 -2.72 0.70
C SER A 148 8.89 -2.06 1.30
N SER A 149 9.00 -0.79 1.71
CA SER A 149 7.87 0.01 2.17
C SER A 149 6.79 0.17 1.08
N PHE A 150 7.19 0.31 -0.19
CA PHE A 150 6.28 0.36 -1.33
C PHE A 150 5.47 -0.94 -1.45
N TYR A 151 6.12 -2.11 -1.47
CA TYR A 151 5.41 -3.40 -1.52
C TYR A 151 4.53 -3.62 -0.29
N LYS A 152 5.02 -3.28 0.91
CA LYS A 152 4.21 -3.39 2.13
C LYS A 152 2.94 -2.56 2.04
N ARG A 153 3.00 -1.37 1.43
CA ARG A 153 1.81 -0.53 1.21
C ARG A 153 0.92 -1.10 0.12
N LEU A 154 1.51 -1.63 -0.94
CA LEU A 154 0.83 -2.29 -2.05
C LEU A 154 -0.08 -3.42 -1.56
N TYR A 155 0.43 -4.29 -0.68
CA TYR A 155 -0.33 -5.42 -0.14
C TYR A 155 -1.15 -5.10 1.12
N LYS A 156 -1.17 -3.83 1.55
CA LYS A 156 -1.96 -3.46 2.73
C LYS A 156 -3.46 -3.61 2.41
N PRO A 157 -4.26 -4.26 3.26
CA PRO A 157 -5.66 -4.50 2.98
C PRO A 157 -6.38 -3.19 2.73
N VAL A 158 -7.20 -3.23 1.67
CA VAL A 158 -8.08 -2.16 1.25
C VAL A 158 -9.14 -2.02 2.33
N THR A 159 -9.05 -0.96 3.12
CA THR A 159 -10.03 -0.73 4.18
C THR A 159 -11.28 -0.12 3.59
N ASN A 160 -12.32 -0.92 3.37
CA ASN A 160 -13.67 -0.38 3.20
C ASN A 160 -14.11 0.24 4.53
N SER A 161 -14.39 1.54 4.51
CA SER A 161 -14.80 2.30 5.70
C SER A 161 -16.09 1.77 6.32
N LEU A 162 -17.01 1.19 5.55
CA LEU A 162 -18.30 0.73 6.06
C LEU A 162 -18.19 -0.46 7.03
N TYR A 163 -17.35 -1.45 6.75
CA TYR A 163 -17.20 -2.65 7.60
C TYR A 163 -16.36 -2.36 8.86
N ASN A 164 -15.38 -1.46 8.76
CA ASN A 164 -14.59 -1.03 9.91
C ASN A 164 -15.33 0.00 10.79
N ASN A 165 -16.19 0.85 10.22
CA ASN A 165 -16.91 1.89 10.97
C ASN A 165 -18.14 1.33 11.70
N LEU A 166 -18.87 0.41 11.07
CA LEU A 166 -19.87 -0.37 11.78
C LEU A 166 -19.12 -1.51 12.45
N ASN A 167 -18.81 -1.34 13.73
CA ASN A 167 -18.26 -2.37 14.61
C ASN A 167 -19.30 -3.51 14.74
N LEU A 168 -19.56 -4.22 13.65
CA LEU A 168 -20.71 -5.08 13.41
C LEU A 168 -20.71 -6.25 14.37
N GLU A 169 -19.53 -6.76 14.73
CA GLU A 169 -19.36 -7.75 15.80
C GLU A 169 -19.83 -7.21 17.15
N LYS A 170 -19.51 -5.95 17.50
CA LYS A 170 -20.03 -5.30 18.71
C LYS A 170 -21.53 -5.06 18.62
N LEU A 171 -22.04 -4.66 17.46
CA LEU A 171 -23.48 -4.41 17.27
C LEU A 171 -24.27 -5.72 17.36
N LEU A 172 -23.71 -6.83 16.85
CA LEU A 172 -24.24 -8.18 17.04
C LEU A 172 -24.20 -8.62 18.50
N LEU A 173 -23.08 -8.39 19.19
CA LEU A 173 -22.98 -8.64 20.63
C LEU A 173 -24.09 -7.89 21.38
N TRP A 174 -24.32 -6.62 21.05
CA TRP A 174 -25.41 -5.83 21.64
C TRP A 174 -26.79 -6.38 21.30
N VAL A 175 -27.06 -6.75 20.05
CA VAL A 175 -28.35 -7.34 19.64
C VAL A 175 -28.59 -8.68 20.34
N LEU A 176 -27.58 -9.56 20.39
CA LEU A 176 -27.65 -10.85 21.10
C LEU A 176 -27.86 -10.65 22.61
N LEU A 177 -27.20 -9.66 23.21
CA LEU A 177 -27.30 -9.36 24.63
C LEU A 177 -28.68 -8.77 24.98
N VAL A 178 -29.23 -7.90 24.13
CA VAL A 178 -30.62 -7.41 24.27
C VAL A 178 -31.62 -8.55 24.13
N ILE A 179 -31.45 -9.43 23.13
CA ILE A 179 -32.31 -10.61 22.95
C ILE A 179 -32.24 -11.53 24.17
N PHE A 180 -31.04 -11.78 24.71
CA PHE A 180 -30.84 -12.59 25.91
C PHE A 180 -31.55 -11.97 27.13
N ILE A 181 -31.44 -10.66 27.34
CA ILE A 181 -32.13 -9.95 28.43
C ILE A 181 -33.65 -10.06 28.28
N VAL A 182 -34.18 -9.85 27.07
CA VAL A 182 -35.63 -9.94 26.79
C VAL A 182 -36.13 -11.36 27.05
N LEU A 183 -35.40 -12.40 26.61
CA LEU A 183 -35.73 -13.79 26.87
C LEU A 183 -35.69 -14.15 28.37
N PHE A 184 -34.76 -13.55 29.13
CA PHE A 184 -34.61 -13.79 30.57
C PHE A 184 -35.68 -13.07 31.40
N LEU A 185 -36.15 -11.90 30.96
CA LEU A 185 -37.21 -11.12 31.61
C LEU A 185 -38.64 -11.63 31.33
N ILE A 186 -38.82 -12.45 30.29
CA ILE A 186 -40.14 -13.05 29.94
C ILE A 186 -40.36 -14.40 30.66
N LYS A 187 -39.36 -14.90 31.40
CA LYS A 187 -39.49 -16.03 32.34
C LYS A 187 -40.17 -15.60 33.64
#